data_AF-A0A5E4LYD7-F1
#
_entry.id   AF-A0A5E4LYD7-F1
#
_cell.length_a   1.000
_cell.length_b   1.000
_cell.length_c   1.000
_cell.angle_alpha   90.00
_cell.angle_beta   90.00
_cell.angle_gamma   90.00
#
_symmetry.space_group_name_H-M   'P 1'
#
loop_
_entity.id
_entity.type
_entity.pdbx_description
1 polymer ?
#
loop_
_entity_poly.entity_id
_entity_poly.type
_entity_poly.pdbx_seq_one_letter_code
_entity_poly.pdbx_strand_id
1 'polypeptide(L)'
;MTFREKILATANGECSKNGVKLYFGTGKWIEESAGLYCRGFFNPFLPKLAVATGNKEWELILAHELNHLRQWSEKSWAWKNYERSEGISSDVIVHEKKVPYNKFLQSVWTTLKLEKDCEDRTSKMLKSMGYSQRKLGEYIQKANAYVLYYLEFLKTRNWCESSNVPFENPKVWKYFPKNFDYDIPKTFNRLEHLYAKNS
;
A
#
# COMPACT_ATOMS: atom_id res chain seq x y z
N MET A 1 17.20 -17.08 -12.95
CA MET A 1 16.25 -16.90 -11.83
C MET A 1 15.12 -15.98 -12.28
N THR A 2 13.88 -16.47 -12.24
CA THR A 2 12.66 -15.72 -12.57
C THR A 2 12.36 -14.64 -11.53
N PHE A 3 11.44 -13.71 -11.81
CA PHE A 3 10.99 -12.70 -10.83
C PHE A 3 10.46 -13.37 -9.55
N ARG A 4 9.63 -14.41 -9.70
CA ARG A 4 9.07 -15.20 -8.60
C ARG A 4 10.15 -15.77 -7.68
N GLU A 5 11.14 -16.44 -8.27
CA GLU A 5 12.23 -17.04 -7.50
C GLU A 5 13.03 -15.98 -6.74
N LYS A 6 13.30 -14.83 -7.36
CA LYS A 6 14.00 -13.70 -6.72
C LYS A 6 13.22 -13.14 -5.54
N ILE A 7 11.92 -12.86 -5.70
CA ILE A 7 11.12 -12.25 -4.63
C ILE A 7 10.92 -13.22 -3.46
N LEU A 8 10.74 -14.52 -3.72
CA LEU A 8 10.65 -15.53 -2.68
C LEU A 8 11.98 -15.68 -1.91
N ALA A 9 13.11 -15.74 -2.61
CA ALA A 9 14.42 -15.81 -1.96
C ALA A 9 14.68 -14.57 -1.10
N THR A 10 14.36 -13.38 -1.62
CA THR A 10 14.52 -12.10 -0.91
C THR A 10 13.61 -12.05 0.32
N ALA A 11 12.32 -12.39 0.18
CA ALA A 11 11.37 -12.39 1.27
C ALA A 11 11.79 -13.37 2.39
N ASN A 12 12.20 -14.59 2.04
CA ASN A 12 12.69 -15.55 3.04
C ASN A 12 13.93 -15.03 3.77
N GLY A 13 14.90 -14.49 3.05
CA GLY A 13 16.13 -13.96 3.65
C GLY A 13 15.89 -12.78 4.58
N GLU A 14 15.10 -11.80 4.13
CA GLU A 14 14.82 -10.59 4.90
C GLU A 14 13.88 -10.85 6.08
N CYS A 15 12.85 -11.69 5.92
CA CYS A 15 11.99 -12.07 7.02
C CYS A 15 12.79 -12.81 8.11
N SER A 16 13.60 -13.79 7.71
CA SER A 16 14.46 -14.55 8.64
C SER A 16 15.44 -13.63 9.38
N LYS A 17 16.14 -12.75 8.66
CA LYS A 17 17.09 -11.78 9.25
C LYS A 17 16.44 -10.85 10.28
N ASN A 18 15.17 -10.52 10.10
CA ASN A 18 14.44 -9.58 10.95
C ASN A 18 13.56 -10.29 11.99
N GLY A 19 13.62 -11.62 12.12
CA GLY A 19 12.76 -12.37 13.04
C GLY A 19 11.26 -12.30 12.70
N VAL A 20 10.93 -12.04 11.44
CA VAL A 20 9.55 -11.95 10.93
C VAL A 20 9.12 -13.31 10.39
N LYS A 21 7.93 -13.77 10.78
CA LYS A 21 7.34 -15.00 10.23
C LYS A 21 6.74 -14.72 8.84
N LEU A 22 7.28 -15.37 7.82
CA LEU A 22 6.68 -15.35 6.47
C LEU A 22 5.55 -16.38 6.38
N TYR A 23 4.38 -15.97 5.90
CA TYR A 23 3.19 -16.81 5.78
C TYR A 23 2.53 -16.68 4.41
N PHE A 24 2.19 -17.81 3.81
CA PHE A 24 1.47 -17.88 2.53
C PHE A 24 0.14 -18.60 2.74
N GLY A 25 -0.96 -17.86 2.60
CA GLY A 25 -2.31 -18.43 2.62
C GLY A 25 -2.75 -18.80 1.21
N THR A 26 -3.39 -19.95 1.03
CA THR A 26 -3.78 -20.47 -0.30
C THR A 26 -5.04 -19.82 -0.88
N GLY A 27 -5.81 -19.10 -0.06
CA GLY A 27 -7.01 -18.39 -0.48
C GLY A 27 -6.73 -17.11 -1.27
N LYS A 28 -7.80 -16.44 -1.72
CA LYS A 28 -7.75 -15.09 -2.33
C LYS A 28 -7.56 -13.97 -1.30
N TRP A 29 -7.82 -14.29 -0.03
CA TRP A 29 -7.80 -13.40 1.12
C TRP A 29 -7.17 -14.13 2.31
N ILE A 30 -6.59 -13.38 3.24
CA ILE A 30 -6.10 -13.86 4.54
C ILE A 30 -6.68 -12.97 5.62
N GLU A 31 -7.01 -13.57 6.77
CA GLU A 31 -7.42 -12.84 7.96
C GLU A 31 -6.21 -12.17 8.63
N GLU A 32 -6.30 -10.86 8.80
CA GLU A 32 -5.29 -10.06 9.51
C GLU A 32 -5.61 -9.99 11.01
N SER A 33 -6.84 -9.62 11.36
CA SER A 33 -7.31 -9.58 12.75
C SER A 33 -8.84 -9.58 12.82
N ALA A 34 -9.41 -10.33 13.78
CA ALA A 34 -10.82 -10.27 14.19
C ALA A 34 -11.85 -10.16 13.03
N GLY A 35 -11.73 -10.99 12.00
CA GLY A 35 -12.62 -11.00 10.84
C GLY A 35 -12.32 -9.96 9.75
N LEU A 36 -11.23 -9.19 9.86
CA LEU A 36 -10.70 -8.34 8.79
C LEU A 36 -9.86 -9.19 7.83
N TYR A 37 -10.23 -9.13 6.55
CA TYR A 37 -9.60 -9.90 5.48
C TYR A 37 -8.90 -8.97 4.48
N CYS A 38 -7.65 -9.25 4.17
CA CYS A 38 -6.87 -8.52 3.19
C CYS A 38 -6.12 -9.46 2.23
N ARG A 39 -5.42 -8.89 1.24
CA ARG A 39 -4.66 -9.67 0.24
C ARG A 39 -3.24 -9.97 0.72
N GLY A 40 -2.74 -9.17 1.65
CA GLY A 40 -1.48 -9.32 2.35
C GLY A 40 -1.35 -8.24 3.41
N PHE A 41 -0.45 -8.46 4.37
CA PHE A 41 -0.13 -7.50 5.41
C PHE A 41 1.26 -7.77 6.00
N PHE A 42 1.88 -6.72 6.53
CA PHE A 42 3.01 -6.79 7.45
C PHE A 42 2.59 -6.27 8.83
N ASN A 43 2.70 -7.12 9.85
CA ASN A 43 2.40 -6.76 11.24
C ASN A 43 3.70 -6.65 12.04
N PRO A 44 4.06 -5.44 12.54
CA PRO A 44 5.28 -5.22 13.33
C PRO A 44 5.16 -5.65 14.80
N PHE A 45 3.94 -5.75 15.35
CA PHE A 45 3.69 -6.10 16.76
C PHE A 45 3.70 -7.60 17.02
N LEU A 46 3.15 -8.36 16.06
CA LEU A 46 3.32 -9.80 15.96
C LEU A 46 4.09 -10.06 14.66
N PRO A 47 5.44 -9.96 14.67
CA PRO A 47 6.30 -9.96 13.48
C PRO A 47 5.91 -11.03 12.46
N LYS A 48 5.07 -10.65 11.51
CA LYS A 48 4.47 -11.55 10.52
C LYS A 48 4.27 -10.78 9.22
N LEU A 49 4.74 -11.37 8.14
CA LEU A 49 4.43 -10.95 6.78
C LEU A 49 3.58 -12.05 6.15
N ALA A 50 2.36 -11.71 5.74
CA ALA A 50 1.41 -12.66 5.18
C ALA A 50 0.93 -12.23 3.81
N VAL A 51 0.78 -13.18 2.87
CA VAL A 51 0.25 -12.91 1.52
C VAL A 51 -0.64 -14.05 1.03
N ALA A 52 -1.77 -13.70 0.43
CA ALA A 52 -2.76 -14.62 -0.15
C ALA A 52 -2.35 -15.07 -1.56
N THR A 53 -1.77 -16.27 -1.70
CA THR A 53 -1.22 -16.78 -2.96
C THR A 53 -2.28 -17.18 -3.99
N GLY A 54 -3.54 -17.32 -3.57
CA GLY A 54 -4.68 -17.45 -4.48
C GLY A 54 -5.04 -16.14 -5.21
N ASN A 55 -4.45 -15.01 -4.82
CA ASN A 55 -4.60 -13.73 -5.52
C ASN A 55 -3.63 -13.63 -6.71
N LYS A 56 -4.12 -13.23 -7.89
CA LYS A 56 -3.28 -13.14 -9.11
C LYS A 56 -2.11 -12.14 -9.01
N GLU A 57 -2.20 -11.15 -8.12
CA GLU A 57 -1.18 -10.11 -7.89
C GLU A 57 -0.33 -10.40 -6.63
N TRP A 58 -0.41 -11.61 -6.06
CA TRP A 58 0.27 -11.96 -4.80
C TRP A 58 1.77 -11.63 -4.79
N GLU A 59 2.47 -11.77 -5.92
CA GLU A 59 3.90 -11.46 -6.00
C GLU A 59 4.18 -9.95 -5.83
N LEU A 60 3.27 -9.11 -6.33
CA LEU A 60 3.34 -7.65 -6.18
C LEU A 60 2.97 -7.24 -4.76
N ILE A 61 1.97 -7.91 -4.17
CA ILE A 61 1.59 -7.72 -2.77
C ILE A 61 2.75 -8.12 -1.86
N LEU A 62 3.40 -9.27 -2.09
CA LEU A 62 4.60 -9.66 -1.35
C LEU A 62 5.71 -8.61 -1.48
N ALA A 63 5.89 -8.05 -2.66
CA ALA A 63 6.87 -7.00 -2.89
C ALA A 63 6.54 -5.71 -2.10
N HIS A 64 5.27 -5.34 -2.01
CA HIS A 64 4.77 -4.23 -1.21
C HIS A 64 4.99 -4.48 0.29
N GLU A 65 4.48 -5.58 0.84
CA GLU A 65 4.60 -5.88 2.27
C GLU A 65 6.06 -6.02 2.72
N LEU A 66 6.94 -6.51 1.85
CA LEU A 66 8.36 -6.60 2.14
C LEU A 66 9.00 -5.22 2.31
N ASN A 67 8.52 -4.21 1.59
CA ASN A 67 9.01 -2.84 1.77
C ASN A 67 8.45 -2.17 3.02
N HIS A 68 7.27 -2.56 3.52
CA HIS A 68 6.86 -2.20 4.88
C HIS A 68 7.77 -2.81 5.95
N LEU A 69 8.17 -4.09 5.79
CA LEU A 69 9.17 -4.71 6.66
C LEU A 69 10.49 -3.92 6.66
N ARG A 70 10.96 -3.47 5.49
CA ARG A 70 12.18 -2.65 5.38
C ARG A 70 12.02 -1.29 6.04
N GLN A 71 10.90 -0.60 5.82
CA GLN A 71 10.60 0.67 6.46
C GLN A 71 10.64 0.55 7.99
N TRP A 72 10.06 -0.52 8.55
CA TRP A 72 10.09 -0.85 9.97
C TRP A 72 11.50 -1.13 10.48
N SER A 73 12.21 -2.05 9.82
CA SER A 73 13.57 -2.48 10.20
C SER A 73 14.58 -1.32 10.16
N GLU A 74 14.52 -0.49 9.11
CA GLU A 74 15.37 0.68 8.93
C GLU A 74 14.96 1.87 9.83
N LYS A 75 13.77 1.80 10.44
CA LYS A 75 13.10 2.93 11.10
C LYS A 75 13.11 4.16 10.20
N SER A 76 12.61 3.96 8.96
CA SER A 76 12.58 5.00 7.94
C SER A 76 11.86 6.25 8.45
N TRP A 77 12.15 7.40 7.85
CA TRP A 77 11.46 8.64 8.24
C TRP A 77 9.94 8.49 8.12
N ALA A 78 9.43 7.86 7.06
CA ALA A 78 8.00 7.65 6.87
C ALA A 78 7.41 6.75 7.96
N TRP A 79 8.10 5.66 8.31
CA TRP A 79 7.70 4.75 9.39
C TRP A 79 7.65 5.45 10.75
N LYS A 80 8.71 6.16 11.13
CA LYS A 80 8.77 6.91 12.40
C LYS A 80 7.66 7.95 12.52
N ASN A 81 7.30 8.63 11.42
CA ASN A 81 6.21 9.60 11.44
C ASN A 81 4.85 8.93 11.55
N TYR A 82 4.67 7.77 10.91
CA TYR A 82 3.47 6.95 11.06
C TYR A 82 3.30 6.42 12.49
N GLU A 83 4.36 5.90 13.12
CA GLU A 83 4.31 5.44 14.53
C GLU A 83 4.06 6.58 15.53
N ARG A 84 4.55 7.80 15.22
CA ARG A 84 4.40 8.98 16.08
C ARG A 84 3.07 9.68 15.93
N SER A 85 2.41 9.59 14.77
CA SER A 85 0.99 9.84 14.80
C SER A 85 0.42 8.84 15.79
N GLU A 86 -0.30 9.29 16.82
CA GLU A 86 -1.16 8.45 17.66
C GLU A 86 -2.33 7.92 16.79
N GLY A 87 -1.96 7.40 15.62
CA GLY A 87 -2.75 7.26 14.43
C GLY A 87 -3.78 6.23 14.75
N ILE A 88 -5.01 6.71 14.80
CA ILE A 88 -6.17 5.87 14.74
C ILE A 88 -5.97 5.02 13.48
N SER A 89 -5.98 3.69 13.62
CA SER A 89 -5.74 2.82 12.47
C SER A 89 -6.73 3.18 11.37
N SER A 90 -6.35 2.97 10.11
CA SER A 90 -7.27 3.13 8.98
C SER A 90 -8.60 2.43 9.24
N ASP A 91 -8.60 1.29 9.93
CA ASP A 91 -9.80 0.55 10.30
C ASP A 91 -10.69 1.34 11.27
N VAL A 92 -10.13 1.94 12.32
CA VAL A 92 -10.92 2.76 13.25
C VAL A 92 -11.39 4.05 12.55
N ILE A 93 -10.65 4.61 11.60
CA ILE A 93 -11.12 5.77 10.83
C ILE A 93 -12.25 5.39 9.86
N VAL A 94 -12.16 4.23 9.22
CA VAL A 94 -13.15 3.70 8.29
C VAL A 94 -14.44 3.30 9.02
N HIS A 95 -14.33 2.71 10.21
CA HIS A 95 -15.46 2.16 10.95
C HIS A 95 -16.02 3.11 12.04
N GLU A 96 -15.21 4.03 12.58
CA GLU A 96 -15.62 4.99 13.61
C GLU A 96 -15.54 6.45 13.12
N LYS A 97 -16.64 6.95 12.56
CA LYS A 97 -16.73 8.30 11.99
C LYS A 97 -16.62 9.47 13.00
N LYS A 98 -16.33 9.21 14.28
CA LYS A 98 -16.31 10.22 15.37
C LYS A 98 -14.93 10.84 15.67
N VAL A 99 -13.92 10.55 14.85
CA VAL A 99 -12.55 11.09 15.01
C VAL A 99 -12.48 12.61 14.78
N PRO A 100 -11.85 13.39 15.69
CA PRO A 100 -11.56 14.81 15.48
C PRO A 100 -10.80 15.08 14.18
N TYR A 101 -11.17 16.13 13.45
CA TYR A 101 -10.63 16.40 12.12
C TYR A 101 -9.10 16.53 12.08
N ASN A 102 -8.48 17.16 13.08
CA ASN A 102 -7.03 17.28 13.17
C ASN A 102 -6.32 15.92 13.28
N LYS A 103 -6.84 14.99 14.09
CA LYS A 103 -6.32 13.62 14.21
C LYS A 103 -6.53 12.84 12.92
N PHE A 104 -7.70 12.99 12.28
CA PHE A 104 -7.98 12.37 10.99
C PHE A 104 -7.04 12.88 9.89
N LEU A 105 -6.87 14.21 9.79
CA LEU A 105 -5.95 14.86 8.86
C LEU A 105 -4.52 14.35 9.05
N GLN A 106 -4.03 14.33 10.29
CA GLN A 106 -2.70 13.84 10.60
C GLN A 106 -2.52 12.39 10.17
N SER A 107 -3.47 11.51 10.52
CA SER A 107 -3.40 10.10 10.18
C SER A 107 -3.43 9.86 8.67
N VAL A 108 -4.28 10.57 7.93
CA VAL A 108 -4.32 10.45 6.47
C VAL A 108 -2.97 10.85 5.87
N TRP A 109 -2.39 11.96 6.31
CA TRP A 109 -1.12 12.44 5.77
C TRP A 109 0.07 11.56 6.11
N THR A 110 0.11 10.99 7.32
CA THR A 110 1.19 10.07 7.69
C THR A 110 1.08 8.76 6.94
N THR A 111 -0.12 8.18 6.81
CA THR A 111 -0.35 6.97 6.01
C THR A 111 -0.04 7.21 4.52
N LEU A 112 -0.54 8.31 3.92
CA LEU A 112 -0.25 8.64 2.52
C LEU A 112 1.27 8.68 2.26
N LYS A 113 2.04 9.29 3.16
CA LYS A 113 3.50 9.37 3.03
C LYS A 113 4.19 8.02 3.24
N LEU A 114 3.67 7.19 4.16
CA LEU A 114 4.13 5.82 4.37
C LEU A 114 3.96 4.99 3.11
N GLU A 115 2.76 4.99 2.54
CA GLU A 115 2.40 4.27 1.32
C GLU A 115 3.22 4.76 0.13
N LYS A 116 3.35 6.07 -0.05
CA LYS A 116 4.14 6.63 -1.15
C LYS A 116 5.62 6.22 -1.09
N ASP A 117 6.22 6.20 0.11
CA ASP A 117 7.60 5.71 0.30
C ASP A 117 7.70 4.21 0.05
N CYS A 118 6.73 3.42 0.53
CA CYS A 118 6.67 1.97 0.32
C CYS A 118 6.58 1.63 -1.17
N GLU A 119 5.70 2.31 -1.89
CA GLU A 119 5.45 2.10 -3.32
C GLU A 119 6.63 2.52 -4.20
N ASP A 120 7.32 3.62 -3.85
CA ASP A 120 8.56 4.01 -4.54
C ASP A 120 9.66 2.96 -4.35
N ARG A 121 9.86 2.47 -3.12
CA ARG A 121 10.82 1.38 -2.83
C ARG A 121 10.44 0.09 -3.55
N THR A 122 9.16 -0.23 -3.60
CA THR A 122 8.65 -1.42 -4.29
C THR A 122 8.91 -1.32 -5.78
N SER A 123 8.63 -0.17 -6.41
CA SER A 123 8.91 0.02 -7.84
C SER A 123 10.39 -0.14 -8.19
N LYS A 124 11.30 0.34 -7.33
CA LYS A 124 12.75 0.17 -7.48
C LYS A 124 13.15 -1.29 -7.35
N MET A 125 12.56 -2.03 -6.41
CA MET A 125 12.78 -3.46 -6.25
C MET A 125 12.26 -4.28 -7.44
N LEU A 126 11.04 -4.00 -7.91
CA LEU A 126 10.48 -4.65 -9.10
C LEU A 126 11.41 -4.44 -10.30
N LYS A 127 11.87 -3.20 -10.51
CA LYS A 127 12.83 -2.87 -11.56
C LYS A 127 14.14 -3.66 -11.43
N SER A 128 14.75 -3.70 -10.24
CA SER A 128 16.02 -4.41 -10.03
C SER A 128 15.90 -5.93 -10.19
N MET A 129 14.72 -6.49 -9.93
CA MET A 129 14.43 -7.91 -10.13
C MET A 129 14.13 -8.28 -11.59
N GLY A 130 14.04 -7.30 -12.51
CA GLY A 130 13.78 -7.51 -13.93
C GLY A 130 12.30 -7.57 -14.30
N TYR A 131 11.43 -6.95 -13.50
CA TYR A 131 10.02 -6.81 -13.84
C TYR A 131 9.85 -5.99 -15.13
N SER A 132 8.90 -6.37 -15.99
CA SER A 132 8.70 -5.75 -17.30
C SER A 132 8.46 -4.25 -17.19
N GLN A 133 9.18 -3.43 -17.96
CA GLN A 133 9.07 -1.96 -17.93
C GLN A 133 7.63 -1.47 -18.20
N ARG A 134 6.90 -2.14 -19.11
CA ARG A 134 5.49 -1.83 -19.36
C ARG A 134 4.63 -2.08 -18.12
N LYS A 135 4.75 -3.28 -17.53
CA LYS A 135 4.00 -3.67 -16.33
C LYS A 135 4.38 -2.81 -15.13
N LEU A 136 5.65 -2.40 -15.03
CA LEU A 136 6.13 -1.47 -14.01
C LEU A 136 5.46 -0.09 -14.13
N GLY A 137 5.30 0.43 -15.35
CA GLY A 137 4.55 1.66 -15.58
C GLY A 137 3.10 1.55 -15.13
N GLU A 138 2.42 0.46 -15.48
CA GLU A 138 1.04 0.18 -15.03
C GLU A 138 0.96 0.07 -13.50
N TYR A 139 1.91 -0.62 -12.87
CA TYR A 139 2.03 -0.72 -11.41
C TYR A 139 2.15 0.66 -10.75
N ILE A 140 3.09 1.50 -11.19
CA ILE A 140 3.33 2.83 -10.59
C ILE A 140 2.07 3.71 -10.69
N GLN A 141 1.37 3.65 -11.82
CA GLN A 141 0.14 4.42 -12.00
C GLN A 141 -0.99 3.95 -11.06
N LYS A 142 -1.15 2.63 -10.90
CA LYS A 142 -2.09 2.04 -9.93
C LYS A 142 -1.73 2.43 -8.49
N ALA A 143 -0.46 2.30 -8.12
CA ALA A 143 0.05 2.69 -6.81
C ALA A 143 -0.20 4.17 -6.52
N ASN A 144 0.10 5.07 -7.47
CA ASN A 144 -0.18 6.49 -7.33
C ASN A 144 -1.68 6.80 -7.21
N ALA A 145 -2.54 6.06 -7.91
CA ALA A 145 -3.98 6.20 -7.79
C ALA A 145 -4.49 5.78 -6.40
N TYR A 146 -3.87 4.75 -5.79
CA TYR A 146 -4.12 4.34 -4.42
C TYR A 146 -3.62 5.37 -3.40
N VAL A 147 -2.34 5.76 -3.48
CA VAL A 147 -1.71 6.73 -2.57
C VAL A 147 -2.48 8.04 -2.54
N LEU A 148 -2.87 8.58 -3.69
CA LEU A 148 -3.61 9.85 -3.75
C LEU A 148 -5.07 9.72 -3.34
N TYR A 149 -5.64 8.51 -3.30
CA TYR A 149 -7.01 8.29 -2.85
C TYR A 149 -7.18 8.61 -1.36
N TYR A 150 -6.11 8.56 -0.56
CA TYR A 150 -6.12 9.03 0.83
C TYR A 150 -6.58 10.49 0.97
N LEU A 151 -6.31 11.36 -0.01
CA LEU A 151 -6.83 12.74 0.00
C LEU A 151 -8.31 12.82 -0.39
N GLU A 152 -8.80 11.91 -1.22
CA GLU A 152 -10.24 11.79 -1.47
C GLU A 152 -10.97 11.24 -0.24
N PHE A 153 -10.35 10.29 0.47
CA PHE A 153 -10.83 9.81 1.75
C PHE A 153 -10.88 10.93 2.80
N LEU A 154 -9.88 11.81 2.85
CA LEU A 154 -9.90 13.00 3.71
C LEU A 154 -11.09 13.91 3.45
N LYS A 155 -11.46 14.11 2.18
CA LYS A 155 -12.57 14.96 1.77
C LYS A 155 -13.93 14.33 2.07
N THR A 156 -14.09 13.05 1.79
CA THR A 156 -15.39 12.37 1.78
C THR A 156 -15.67 11.58 3.06
N ARG A 157 -14.64 11.24 3.84
CA ARG A 157 -14.68 10.25 4.94
C ARG A 157 -15.24 8.89 4.53
N ASN A 158 -15.17 8.56 3.25
CA ASN A 158 -15.60 7.28 2.71
C ASN A 158 -14.42 6.62 2.01
N TRP A 159 -14.06 5.43 2.49
CA TRP A 159 -13.06 4.61 1.81
C TRP A 159 -13.69 3.91 0.61
N CYS A 160 -12.89 3.55 -0.39
CA CYS A 160 -13.41 2.90 -1.58
C CYS A 160 -14.03 1.55 -1.23
N GLU A 161 -15.27 1.34 -1.64
CA GLU A 161 -15.87 0.00 -1.61
C GLU A 161 -15.24 -0.88 -2.68
N SER A 162 -15.37 -2.21 -2.52
CA SER A 162 -14.79 -3.21 -3.42
C SER A 162 -15.22 -3.07 -4.89
N SER A 163 -16.35 -2.39 -5.16
CA SER A 163 -16.86 -2.08 -6.49
C SER A 163 -16.26 -0.82 -7.13
N ASN A 164 -15.57 0.04 -6.35
CA ASN A 164 -15.09 1.35 -6.78
C ASN A 164 -13.63 1.60 -6.38
N VAL A 165 -12.78 0.61 -6.59
CA VAL A 165 -11.37 0.68 -6.23
C VAL A 165 -10.58 1.42 -7.33
N PRO A 166 -9.93 2.56 -7.05
CA PRO A 166 -9.35 3.43 -8.08
C PRO A 166 -8.23 2.75 -8.88
N PHE A 167 -7.47 1.85 -8.26
CA PHE A 167 -6.38 1.11 -8.91
C PHE A 167 -6.84 -0.10 -9.72
N GLU A 168 -8.12 -0.49 -9.63
CA GLU A 168 -8.69 -1.56 -10.46
C GLU A 168 -9.39 -1.00 -11.71
N ASN A 169 -9.68 0.30 -11.75
CA ASN A 169 -10.39 0.94 -12.86
C ASN A 169 -9.44 1.69 -13.82
N PRO A 170 -9.22 1.18 -15.06
CA PRO A 170 -8.35 1.85 -16.04
C PRO A 170 -8.80 3.24 -16.47
N LYS A 171 -10.07 3.60 -16.27
CA LYS A 171 -10.55 4.97 -16.53
C LYS A 171 -9.99 5.98 -15.51
N VAL A 172 -9.51 5.50 -14.37
CA VAL A 172 -8.90 6.31 -13.29
C VAL A 172 -7.39 6.27 -13.39
N TRP A 173 -6.77 5.12 -13.09
CA TRP A 173 -5.34 5.06 -12.81
C TRP A 173 -4.45 5.44 -14.01
N LYS A 174 -4.91 5.26 -15.27
CA LYS A 174 -4.09 5.51 -16.46
C LYS A 174 -3.60 6.96 -16.62
N TYR A 175 -4.23 7.90 -15.92
CA TYR A 175 -3.87 9.33 -15.96
C TYR A 175 -2.91 9.74 -14.83
N PHE A 176 -2.65 8.84 -13.87
CA PHE A 176 -1.75 9.10 -12.76
C PHE A 176 -0.28 9.09 -13.23
N PRO A 177 0.64 9.76 -12.50
CA PRO A 177 2.05 9.79 -12.85
C PRO A 177 2.69 8.40 -12.96
N LYS A 178 3.74 8.28 -13.78
CA LYS A 178 4.54 7.05 -13.96
C LYS A 178 5.82 7.03 -13.10
N ASN A 179 5.90 7.90 -12.11
CA ASN A 179 6.97 7.97 -11.11
C ASN A 179 6.35 8.42 -9.78
N PHE A 180 7.15 8.41 -8.71
CA PHE A 180 6.74 8.94 -7.40
C PHE A 180 7.28 10.34 -7.13
N ASP A 181 7.90 10.99 -8.12
CA ASP A 181 8.46 12.34 -7.98
C ASP A 181 7.46 13.39 -8.49
N TYR A 182 6.48 13.69 -7.65
CA TYR A 182 5.44 14.68 -7.94
C TYR A 182 4.99 15.41 -6.68
N ASP A 183 4.54 16.64 -6.87
CA ASP A 183 3.88 17.43 -5.83
C ASP A 183 2.49 16.83 -5.53
N ILE A 184 2.29 16.37 -4.29
CA ILE A 184 1.08 15.64 -3.88
C ILE A 184 -0.17 16.53 -4.02
N PRO A 185 -0.28 17.71 -3.36
CA PRO A 185 -1.46 18.57 -3.49
C PRO A 185 -1.77 18.96 -4.94
N LYS A 186 -0.77 19.39 -5.70
CA LYS A 186 -0.96 19.82 -7.09
C LYS A 186 -1.43 18.68 -7.98
N THR A 187 -0.87 17.49 -7.80
CA THR A 187 -1.25 16.31 -8.57
C THR A 187 -2.67 15.85 -8.22
N PHE A 188 -3.01 15.86 -6.94
CA PHE A 188 -4.36 15.52 -6.48
C PHE A 188 -5.41 16.47 -7.04
N ASN A 189 -5.24 17.79 -6.89
CA ASN A 189 -6.17 18.79 -7.41
C ASN A 189 -6.42 18.64 -8.92
N ARG A 190 -5.42 18.19 -9.68
CA ARG A 190 -5.56 17.95 -11.12
C ARG A 190 -6.38 16.69 -11.44
N LEU A 191 -6.32 15.66 -10.59
CA LEU A 191 -6.82 14.32 -10.89
C LEU A 191 -8.02 13.90 -10.04
N GLU A 192 -8.37 14.62 -8.98
CA GLU A 192 -9.45 14.25 -8.03
C GLU A 192 -10.81 14.04 -8.72
N HIS A 193 -11.09 14.78 -9.79
CA HIS A 193 -12.30 14.63 -10.60
C HIS A 193 -12.45 13.23 -11.22
N LEU A 194 -11.37 12.46 -11.33
CA LEU A 194 -11.38 11.08 -11.79
C LEU A 194 -11.95 10.13 -10.74
N TYR A 195 -11.86 10.45 -9.45
CA TYR A 195 -12.43 9.63 -8.38
C TYR A 195 -13.96 9.77 -8.34
N ALA A 196 -14.48 11.00 -8.47
CA ALA A 196 -15.92 11.29 -8.43
C ALA A 196 -16.75 10.65 -9.55
N LYS A 197 -16.13 10.29 -10.69
CA LYS A 197 -16.83 9.67 -11.84
C LYS A 197 -17.10 8.17 -11.67
N ASN A 198 -16.74 7.59 -10.53
CA ASN A 198 -16.91 6.16 -10.28
C ASN A 198 -17.67 5.83 -8.99
N SER A 199 -18.04 6.86 -8.20
CA SER A 199 -18.96 6.78 -7.06
C SER A 199 -20.41 6.96 -7.50
#